data_AF-A0A955PV16-F1
#
_entry.id   AF-A0A955PV16-F1
#
_cell.length_a   1.000
_cell.length_b   1.000
_cell.length_c   1.000
_cell.angle_alpha   90.00
_cell.angle_beta   90.00
_cell.angle_gamma   90.00
#
_symmetry.space_group_name_H-M   'P 1'
#
loop_
_entity.id
_entity.type
_entity.pdbx_description
1 polymer ?
#
loop_
_entity_poly.entity_id
_entity_poly.type
_entity_poly.pdbx_seq_one_letter_code
_entity_poly.pdbx_strand_id
1 'polypeptide(L)'
;MKTAHPTYRHRRIQGVLQAAGCYVSASTIYRYLKTRDQVEPYSRRKAPWKQPRYEIRQRNLLWGSDWTRLSIGYVRWYLLTIIDFFSRYLIAFAVVPTVNASHVQALYRQGLRAQGIPLHAAQKPALRVDRGSPNMAWVTQAFFQQLAADLSFARVRRPTDNAITERFYGSLKQEEVYIVGNYPD
;
A
#
# COMPACT_ATOMS: atom_id res chain seq x y z
N MET A 1 -25.26 -2.96 8.63
CA MET A 1 -23.91 -2.43 8.30
C MET A 1 -23.93 -1.33 7.25
N LYS A 2 -24.30 -1.58 5.98
CA LYS A 2 -24.27 -0.54 4.93
C LYS A 2 -25.17 0.67 5.24
N THR A 3 -26.34 0.46 5.86
CA THR A 3 -27.24 1.54 6.30
C THR A 3 -26.62 2.42 7.38
N ALA A 4 -25.86 1.83 8.31
CA ALA A 4 -25.17 2.55 9.38
C ALA A 4 -23.85 3.18 8.90
N HIS A 5 -23.21 2.60 7.88
CA HIS A 5 -21.97 3.10 7.28
C HIS A 5 -22.11 3.15 5.74
N PRO A 6 -22.76 4.19 5.20
CA PRO A 6 -23.04 4.30 3.77
C PRO A 6 -21.79 4.24 2.89
N THR A 7 -20.63 4.62 3.41
CA THR A 7 -19.34 4.62 2.70
C THR A 7 -18.67 3.24 2.62
N TYR A 8 -19.16 2.24 3.37
CA TYR A 8 -18.47 0.95 3.44
C TYR A 8 -18.60 0.17 2.14
N ARG A 9 -17.46 -0.16 1.53
CA ARG A 9 -17.41 -1.02 0.34
C ARG A 9 -17.42 -2.50 0.72
N HIS A 10 -17.78 -3.36 -0.23
CA HIS A 10 -17.92 -4.81 -0.02
C HIS A 10 -16.70 -5.49 0.64
N ARG A 11 -15.47 -5.01 0.37
CA ARG A 11 -14.25 -5.51 1.04
C ARG A 11 -14.11 -5.06 2.49
N ARG A 12 -14.48 -3.81 2.80
CA ARG A 12 -14.53 -3.34 4.20
C ARG A 12 -15.55 -4.14 4.99
N ILE A 13 -16.73 -4.36 4.41
CA ILE A 13 -17.77 -5.21 5.01
C ILE A 13 -17.26 -6.63 5.22
N GLN A 14 -16.54 -7.21 4.24
CA GLN A 14 -15.91 -8.53 4.42
C GLN A 14 -14.98 -8.54 5.63
N GLY A 15 -14.06 -7.58 5.74
CA GLY A 15 -13.11 -7.52 6.85
C GLY A 15 -13.82 -7.41 8.21
N VAL A 16 -14.85 -6.58 8.30
CA VAL A 16 -15.65 -6.45 9.54
C VAL A 16 -16.40 -7.74 9.87
N LEU A 17 -16.99 -8.41 8.87
CA LEU A 17 -17.64 -9.71 9.08
C LEU A 17 -16.65 -10.79 9.53
N GLN A 18 -15.47 -10.84 8.91
CA GLN A 18 -14.41 -11.79 9.28
C GLN A 18 -13.92 -11.57 10.70
N ALA A 19 -13.75 -10.30 11.11
CA ALA A 19 -13.41 -9.95 12.50
C ALA A 19 -14.50 -10.38 13.50
N ALA A 20 -15.75 -10.46 13.05
CA ALA A 20 -16.88 -10.97 13.83
C ALA A 20 -17.11 -12.49 13.67
N GLY A 21 -16.16 -13.24 13.09
CA GLY A 21 -16.26 -14.70 12.89
C GLY A 21 -17.14 -15.14 11.72
N CYS A 22 -17.62 -14.21 10.89
CA CYS A 22 -18.45 -14.48 9.71
C CYS A 22 -17.59 -14.46 8.43
N TYR A 23 -17.35 -15.62 7.84
CA TYR A 23 -16.50 -15.76 6.66
C TYR A 23 -17.32 -15.78 5.36
N VAL A 24 -17.57 -14.59 4.80
CA VAL A 24 -18.22 -14.43 3.49
C VAL A 24 -17.25 -13.81 2.50
N SER A 25 -17.23 -14.27 1.24
CA SER A 25 -16.34 -13.69 0.24
C SER A 25 -16.74 -12.26 -0.15
N ALA A 26 -15.76 -11.41 -0.44
CA ALA A 26 -15.98 -10.05 -0.96
C ALA A 26 -16.96 -10.03 -2.14
N SER A 27 -16.86 -11.02 -3.04
CA SER A 27 -17.69 -11.14 -4.24
C SER A 27 -19.15 -11.43 -3.91
N THR A 28 -19.42 -12.23 -2.87
CA THR A 28 -20.79 -12.50 -2.41
C THR A 28 -21.40 -11.25 -1.79
N ILE A 29 -20.66 -10.53 -0.96
CA ILE A 29 -21.11 -9.25 -0.39
C ILE A 29 -21.36 -8.22 -1.51
N TYR A 30 -20.47 -8.12 -2.49
CA TYR A 30 -20.67 -7.24 -3.64
C TYR A 30 -21.95 -7.54 -4.40
N ARG A 31 -22.20 -8.83 -4.72
CA ARG A 31 -23.44 -9.25 -5.39
C ARG A 31 -24.68 -8.85 -4.59
N TYR A 32 -24.66 -9.09 -3.28
CA TYR A 32 -25.76 -8.73 -2.38
C TYR A 32 -26.02 -7.20 -2.31
N LEU A 33 -24.97 -6.38 -2.28
CA LEU A 33 -25.13 -4.92 -2.33
C LEU A 33 -25.66 -4.46 -3.69
N LYS A 34 -25.24 -5.12 -4.77
CA LYS A 34 -25.69 -4.82 -6.12
C LYS A 34 -27.18 -5.08 -6.32
N THR A 35 -27.75 -6.13 -5.71
CA THR A 35 -29.20 -6.39 -5.80
C THR A 35 -30.06 -5.36 -5.06
N ARG A 36 -29.44 -4.42 -4.32
CA ARG A 36 -30.14 -3.36 -3.57
C ARG A 36 -29.74 -1.95 -4.02
N ASP A 37 -29.00 -1.84 -5.12
CA ASP A 37 -28.45 -0.57 -5.61
C ASP A 37 -27.59 0.18 -4.56
N GLN A 38 -26.96 -0.57 -3.65
CA GLN A 38 -26.10 -0.04 -2.58
C GLN A 38 -24.61 -0.09 -2.94
N VAL A 39 -24.29 -0.28 -4.22
CA VAL A 39 -22.92 -0.18 -4.71
C VAL A 39 -22.65 1.27 -5.08
N GLU A 40 -21.63 1.87 -4.48
CA GLU A 40 -21.24 3.24 -4.82
C GLU A 40 -20.91 3.36 -6.31
N PRO A 41 -21.42 4.39 -7.00
CA PRO A 41 -21.07 4.66 -8.38
C PRO A 41 -19.56 4.94 -8.47
N TYR A 42 -18.88 4.22 -9.37
CA TYR A 42 -17.46 4.37 -9.63
C TYR A 42 -17.22 4.60 -11.11
N SER A 43 -16.78 5.81 -11.48
CA SER A 43 -16.37 6.10 -12.84
C SER A 43 -14.97 5.51 -13.09
N ARG A 44 -14.91 4.47 -13.93
CA ARG A 44 -13.62 3.93 -14.38
C ARG A 44 -13.01 4.89 -15.39
N ARG A 45 -11.91 5.56 -15.05
CA ARG A 45 -11.04 6.13 -16.08
C ARG A 45 -10.50 4.97 -16.93
N LYS A 46 -10.59 5.08 -18.26
CA LYS A 46 -10.01 4.07 -19.17
C LYS A 46 -8.53 3.90 -18.83
N ALA A 47 -8.11 2.66 -18.58
CA ALA A 47 -6.70 2.36 -18.39
C ALA A 47 -5.96 2.75 -19.67
N PRO A 48 -4.92 3.58 -19.59
CA PRO A 48 -4.31 4.14 -20.80
C PRO A 48 -3.55 3.09 -21.63
N TRP A 49 -3.22 1.91 -21.08
CA TRP A 49 -2.35 0.92 -21.74
C TRP A 49 -2.73 -0.54 -21.42
N LYS A 50 -2.49 -1.46 -22.37
CA LYS A 50 -2.95 -2.88 -22.33
C LYS A 50 -1.99 -3.89 -21.67
N GLN A 51 -0.70 -3.56 -21.47
CA GLN A 51 0.29 -4.53 -20.96
C GLN A 51 1.01 -4.00 -19.71
N PRO A 52 0.99 -4.73 -18.58
CA PRO A 52 1.83 -4.43 -17.43
C PRO A 52 3.29 -4.83 -17.71
N ARG A 53 4.27 -3.99 -17.30
CA ARG A 53 5.71 -4.29 -17.44
C ARG A 53 6.18 -5.41 -16.51
N TYR A 54 5.50 -5.62 -15.39
CA TYR A 54 5.87 -6.60 -14.39
C TYR A 54 4.82 -7.69 -14.33
N GLU A 55 5.23 -8.91 -14.65
CA GLU A 55 4.42 -10.08 -14.39
C GLU A 55 4.73 -10.58 -12.99
N ILE A 56 3.91 -10.15 -12.04
CA ILE A 56 4.11 -10.44 -10.64
C ILE A 56 3.44 -11.78 -10.36
N ARG A 57 4.21 -12.86 -10.50
CA ARG A 57 3.72 -14.25 -10.47
C ARG A 57 3.69 -14.87 -9.07
N GLN A 58 4.37 -14.28 -8.10
CA GLN A 58 4.47 -14.81 -6.74
C GLN A 58 4.66 -13.70 -5.69
N ARG A 59 4.42 -14.06 -4.41
CA ARG A 59 4.69 -13.22 -3.24
C ARG A 59 6.18 -12.84 -3.20
N ASN A 60 6.48 -11.67 -2.63
CA ASN A 60 7.85 -11.24 -2.34
C ASN A 60 8.74 -11.11 -3.59
N LEU A 61 8.13 -10.89 -4.75
CA LEU A 61 8.85 -10.57 -5.99
C LEU A 61 9.02 -9.05 -6.17
N LEU A 62 7.96 -8.28 -5.91
CA LEU A 62 7.95 -6.83 -6.03
C LEU A 62 7.09 -6.24 -4.91
N TRP A 63 7.69 -5.35 -4.14
CA TRP A 63 7.01 -4.54 -3.16
C TRP A 63 6.88 -3.11 -3.66
N GLY A 64 5.82 -2.41 -3.27
CA GLY A 64 5.70 -0.97 -3.49
C GLY A 64 5.74 -0.22 -2.17
N SER A 65 6.35 0.95 -2.21
CA SER A 65 6.42 1.86 -1.08
C SER A 65 6.07 3.27 -1.51
N ASP A 66 5.33 3.94 -0.64
CA ASP A 66 4.97 5.35 -0.74
C ASP A 66 4.75 5.86 0.70
N TRP A 67 4.41 7.12 0.86
CA TRP A 67 4.13 7.73 2.16
C TRP A 67 3.01 8.75 2.08
N THR A 68 2.36 8.98 3.23
CA THR A 68 1.34 10.01 3.33
C THR A 68 1.36 10.75 4.65
N ARG A 69 0.80 11.95 4.67
CA ARG A 69 0.73 12.79 5.85
C ARG A 69 -0.41 12.33 6.76
N LEU A 70 -0.14 12.29 8.07
CA LEU A 70 -1.11 12.16 9.15
C LEU A 70 -1.02 13.40 10.07
N SER A 71 -2.07 13.61 10.86
CA SER A 71 -2.08 14.56 11.99
C SER A 71 -2.31 13.78 13.27
N ILE A 72 -1.39 13.88 14.23
CA ILE A 72 -1.48 13.22 15.55
C ILE A 72 -1.18 14.32 16.58
N GLY A 73 -2.10 14.58 17.51
CA GLY A 73 -1.94 15.67 18.48
C GLY A 73 -1.86 17.05 17.83
N TYR A 74 -2.46 17.23 16.65
CA TYR A 74 -2.30 18.42 15.80
C TYR A 74 -0.87 18.65 15.29
N VAL A 75 0.02 17.68 15.49
CA VAL A 75 1.37 17.65 14.95
C VAL A 75 1.38 16.84 13.66
N ARG A 76 2.18 17.29 12.70
CA ARG A 76 2.35 16.62 11.42
C ARG A 76 3.23 15.38 11.57
N TRP A 77 2.72 14.25 11.11
CA TRP A 77 3.46 12.99 10.99
C TRP A 77 3.35 12.43 9.57
N TYR A 78 4.15 11.40 9.28
CA TYR A 78 4.16 10.70 8.01
C TYR A 78 4.07 9.20 8.22
N LEU A 79 3.16 8.55 7.50
CA LEU A 79 3.03 7.11 7.43
C LEU A 79 3.67 6.59 6.15
N LEU A 80 4.75 5.83 6.29
CA LEU A 80 5.39 5.08 5.22
C LEU A 80 4.86 3.64 5.26
N THR A 81 4.65 3.04 4.09
CA THR A 81 4.21 1.65 3.99
C THR A 81 4.96 0.89 2.92
N ILE A 82 5.08 -0.43 3.10
CA ILE A 82 5.51 -1.38 2.08
C ILE A 82 4.36 -2.37 1.86
N ILE A 83 3.88 -2.48 0.62
CA ILE A 83 2.83 -3.42 0.22
C ILE A 83 3.36 -4.42 -0.81
N ASP A 84 3.05 -5.69 -0.64
CA ASP A 84 3.39 -6.72 -1.62
C ASP A 84 2.46 -6.67 -2.83
N PHE A 85 3.04 -6.59 -4.03
CA PHE A 85 2.26 -6.41 -5.26
C PHE A 85 1.59 -7.68 -5.76
N PHE A 86 1.86 -8.85 -5.17
CA PHE A 86 1.13 -10.07 -5.49
C PHE A 86 -0.09 -10.22 -4.58
N SER A 87 0.16 -10.32 -3.27
CA SER A 87 -0.81 -10.66 -2.23
C SER A 87 -1.64 -9.48 -1.74
N ARG A 88 -1.22 -8.23 -2.01
CA ARG A 88 -1.78 -7.00 -1.41
C ARG A 88 -1.56 -6.89 0.09
N TYR A 89 -0.71 -7.74 0.66
CA TYR A 89 -0.40 -7.74 2.08
C TYR A 89 0.47 -6.54 2.44
N LEU A 90 0.15 -5.86 3.54
CA LEU A 90 0.97 -4.78 4.09
C LEU A 90 2.15 -5.39 4.85
N ILE A 91 3.33 -5.33 4.25
CA ILE A 91 4.55 -6.00 4.72
C ILE A 91 5.16 -5.29 5.93
N ALA A 92 5.23 -3.95 5.86
CA ALA A 92 5.77 -3.11 6.92
C ALA A 92 5.14 -1.71 6.84
N PHE A 93 5.11 -1.02 7.98
CA PHE A 93 4.77 0.40 8.04
C PHE A 93 5.55 1.08 9.16
N ALA A 94 5.70 2.40 9.05
CA ALA A 94 6.31 3.24 10.08
C ALA A 94 5.63 4.63 10.10
N VAL A 95 5.45 5.18 11.30
CA VAL A 95 4.98 6.55 11.51
C VAL A 95 6.17 7.37 12.03
N VAL A 96 6.53 8.44 11.32
CA VAL A 96 7.75 9.22 11.58
C VAL A 96 7.46 10.72 11.44
N PRO A 97 8.22 11.60 12.13
CA PRO A 97 8.01 13.05 12.05
C PRO A 97 8.48 13.63 10.71
N THR A 98 9.38 12.94 10.00
CA THR A 98 9.87 13.33 8.67
C THR A 98 10.28 12.11 7.85
N VAL A 99 10.31 12.22 6.52
CA VAL A 99 10.73 11.14 5.63
C VAL A 99 12.14 11.42 5.11
N ASN A 100 13.07 10.51 5.36
CA ASN A 100 14.44 10.58 4.88
C ASN A 100 14.92 9.18 4.44
N ALA A 101 16.14 9.11 3.90
CA ALA A 101 16.70 7.86 3.39
C ALA A 101 16.79 6.75 4.45
N SER A 102 17.17 7.06 5.69
CA SER A 102 17.32 6.04 6.74
C SER A 102 15.98 5.39 7.10
N HIS A 103 14.88 6.15 7.04
CA HIS A 103 13.54 5.59 7.21
C HIS A 103 13.17 4.59 6.12
N VAL A 104 13.49 4.88 4.85
CA VAL A 104 13.24 3.95 3.72
C VAL A 104 14.04 2.67 3.90
N GLN A 105 15.33 2.78 4.26
CA GLN A 105 16.20 1.63 4.49
C GLN A 105 15.74 0.78 5.68
N ALA A 106 15.37 1.42 6.79
CA ALA A 106 14.89 0.76 7.99
C ALA A 106 13.58 0.00 7.72
N LEU A 107 12.65 0.64 7.00
CA LEU A 107 11.37 0.04 6.64
C LEU A 107 11.56 -1.18 5.73
N TYR A 108 12.48 -1.11 4.77
CA TYR A 108 12.80 -2.25 3.91
C TYR A 108 13.39 -3.43 4.70
N ARG A 109 14.34 -3.17 5.61
CA ARG A 109 14.89 -4.20 6.52
C ARG A 109 13.81 -4.82 7.40
N GLN A 110 12.91 -4.00 7.95
CA GLN A 110 11.77 -4.48 8.71
C GLN A 110 10.89 -5.40 7.87
N GLY A 111 10.62 -5.04 6.61
CA GLY A 111 9.86 -5.88 5.70
C GLY A 111 10.51 -7.23 5.41
N LEU A 112 11.83 -7.25 5.16
CA LEU A 112 12.58 -8.50 4.99
C LEU A 112 12.46 -9.39 6.23
N ARG A 113 12.67 -8.83 7.43
CA ARG A 113 12.52 -9.55 8.69
C ARG A 113 11.10 -10.09 8.89
N ALA A 114 10.07 -9.28 8.61
CA ALA A 114 8.67 -9.67 8.74
C ALA A 114 8.26 -10.80 7.80
N GLN A 115 8.96 -10.95 6.67
CA GLN A 115 8.74 -12.04 5.71
C GLN A 115 9.71 -13.21 5.90
N GLY A 116 10.57 -13.17 6.92
CA GLY A 116 11.58 -14.21 7.16
C GLY A 116 12.64 -14.31 6.06
N ILE A 117 12.90 -13.22 5.33
CA ILE A 117 13.89 -13.17 4.25
C ILE A 117 15.24 -12.68 4.83
N PRO A 118 16.29 -13.51 4.86
CA PRO A 118 17.60 -13.08 5.36
C PRO A 118 18.24 -11.98 4.52
N LEU A 119 19.03 -11.10 5.14
CA LEU A 119 19.76 -10.04 4.44
C LEU A 119 20.76 -10.56 3.39
N HIS A 120 21.24 -11.80 3.53
CA HIS A 120 22.14 -12.46 2.58
C HIS A 120 21.41 -13.37 1.60
N ALA A 121 20.06 -13.37 1.57
CA ALA A 121 19.30 -14.18 0.62
C ALA A 121 19.69 -13.85 -0.82
N ALA A 122 19.85 -14.88 -1.65
CA ALA A 122 20.22 -14.76 -3.05
C ALA A 122 19.21 -13.92 -3.86
N GLN A 123 17.93 -14.02 -3.50
CA GLN A 123 16.86 -13.24 -4.10
C GLN A 123 16.12 -12.45 -3.03
N LYS A 124 15.94 -11.16 -3.28
CA LYS A 124 15.18 -10.25 -2.42
C LYS A 124 14.09 -9.57 -3.24
N PRO A 125 12.98 -9.17 -2.61
CA PRO A 125 11.93 -8.43 -3.29
C PRO A 125 12.46 -7.11 -3.83
N ALA A 126 12.20 -6.79 -5.09
CA ALA A 126 12.48 -5.46 -5.58
C ALA A 126 11.60 -4.44 -4.85
N LEU A 127 12.10 -3.23 -4.60
CA LEU A 127 11.30 -2.13 -4.07
C LEU A 127 10.95 -1.14 -5.19
N ARG A 128 9.65 -0.92 -5.40
CA ARG A 128 9.10 0.11 -6.28
C ARG A 128 8.76 1.35 -5.46
N VAL A 129 9.35 2.47 -5.84
CA VAL A 129 9.14 3.77 -5.19
C VAL A 129 8.82 4.86 -6.20
N ASP A 130 8.33 6.00 -5.71
CA ASP A 130 8.28 7.23 -6.47
C ASP A 130 9.68 7.86 -6.63
N ARG A 131 9.77 8.97 -7.35
CA ARG A 131 11.02 9.72 -7.54
C ARG A 131 11.25 10.79 -6.46
N GLY A 132 10.66 10.64 -5.27
CA GLY A 132 10.86 11.56 -4.16
C GLY A 132 12.32 11.65 -3.72
N SER A 133 12.72 12.80 -3.15
CA SER A 133 14.10 13.04 -2.74
C SER A 133 14.70 11.97 -1.80
N PRO A 134 13.96 11.39 -0.82
CA PRO A 134 14.51 10.32 0.03
C PRO A 134 14.84 9.04 -0.75
N ASN A 135 14.07 8.74 -1.79
CA ASN A 135 14.22 7.56 -2.64
C ASN A 135 15.36 7.72 -3.64
N MET A 136 15.52 8.94 -4.17
CA MET A 136 16.57 9.28 -5.14
C MET A 136 17.94 9.53 -4.49
N ALA A 137 18.00 9.70 -3.16
CA ALA A 137 19.25 9.96 -2.44
C ALA A 137 20.29 8.86 -2.69
N TRP A 138 21.55 9.26 -2.89
CA TRP A 138 22.66 8.34 -3.15
C TRP A 138 22.77 7.25 -2.07
N VAL A 139 22.60 7.60 -0.80
CA VAL A 139 22.69 6.65 0.32
C VAL A 139 21.60 5.57 0.26
N THR A 140 20.42 5.89 -0.29
CA THR A 140 19.35 4.91 -0.50
C THR A 140 19.74 3.95 -1.62
N GLN A 141 20.24 4.47 -2.75
CA GLN A 141 20.67 3.64 -3.87
C GLN A 141 21.85 2.72 -3.49
N ALA A 142 22.84 3.26 -2.78
CA ALA A 142 23.99 2.50 -2.28
C ALA A 142 23.57 1.37 -1.32
N PHE A 143 22.59 1.62 -0.45
CA PHE A 143 22.03 0.59 0.43
C PHE A 143 21.41 -0.58 -0.33
N PHE A 144 20.60 -0.30 -1.37
CA PHE A 144 19.98 -1.35 -2.18
C PHE A 144 21.03 -2.13 -2.99
N GLN A 145 22.04 -1.43 -3.52
CA GLN A 145 23.17 -2.07 -4.19
C GLN A 145 23.96 -2.99 -3.25
N GLN A 146 24.27 -2.53 -2.04
CA GLN A 146 25.00 -3.33 -1.03
C GLN A 146 24.22 -4.57 -0.59
N LEU A 147 22.89 -4.46 -0.50
CA LEU A 147 22.03 -5.61 -0.21
C LEU A 147 21.77 -6.51 -1.41
N ALA A 148 22.28 -6.19 -2.61
CA ALA A 148 21.92 -6.86 -3.85
C ALA A 148 20.38 -6.97 -4.02
N ALA A 149 19.68 -5.87 -3.73
CA ALA A 149 18.24 -5.74 -3.91
C ALA A 149 17.95 -4.65 -4.95
N ASP A 150 16.92 -4.86 -5.77
CA ASP A 150 16.58 -3.91 -6.83
C ASP A 150 15.74 -2.75 -6.29
N LEU A 151 16.25 -1.53 -6.44
CA LEU A 151 15.46 -0.30 -6.28
C LEU A 151 14.98 0.18 -7.65
N SER A 152 13.66 0.24 -7.82
CA SER A 152 13.05 0.64 -9.08
C SER A 152 12.10 1.81 -8.93
N PHE A 153 12.15 2.75 -9.86
CA PHE A 153 11.34 3.97 -9.82
C PHE A 153 10.13 3.86 -10.73
N ALA A 154 8.96 4.28 -10.24
CA ALA A 154 7.79 4.48 -11.10
C ALA A 154 8.13 5.47 -12.24
N ARG A 155 7.69 5.14 -13.45
CA ARG A 155 7.96 5.98 -14.62
C ARG A 155 7.03 7.18 -14.64
N VAL A 156 7.56 8.31 -15.08
CA VAL A 156 6.78 9.52 -15.34
C VAL A 156 5.68 9.18 -16.36
N ARG A 157 4.43 9.58 -16.07
CA ARG A 157 3.23 9.33 -16.89
C ARG A 157 2.87 7.85 -17.09
N ARG A 158 3.24 6.95 -16.16
CA ARG A 158 2.77 5.54 -16.13
C ARG A 158 2.07 5.20 -14.81
N PRO A 159 0.80 5.61 -14.62
CA PRO A 159 0.05 5.38 -13.38
C PRO A 159 -0.06 3.89 -13.00
N THR A 160 0.03 2.99 -13.98
CA THR A 160 -0.05 1.54 -13.76
C THR A 160 1.12 0.98 -12.95
N ASP A 161 2.29 1.62 -12.99
CA ASP A 161 3.51 1.09 -12.34
C ASP A 161 3.43 1.14 -10.81
N ASN A 162 2.65 2.08 -10.25
CA ASN A 162 2.44 2.23 -8.80
C ASN A 162 0.96 2.14 -8.40
N ALA A 163 0.08 1.73 -9.33
CA ALA A 163 -1.38 1.75 -9.14
C ALA A 163 -1.85 0.97 -7.90
N ILE A 164 -1.10 -0.04 -7.47
CA ILE A 164 -1.41 -0.86 -6.30
C ILE A 164 -1.19 -0.05 -5.02
N THR A 165 -0.01 0.57 -4.89
CA THR A 165 0.34 1.45 -3.78
C THR A 165 -0.59 2.65 -3.75
N GLU A 166 -0.83 3.30 -4.90
CA GLU A 166 -1.75 4.43 -5.03
C GLU A 166 -3.18 4.05 -4.59
N ARG A 167 -3.67 2.88 -5.02
CA ARG A 167 -4.99 2.38 -4.63
C ARG A 167 -5.07 2.10 -3.13
N PHE A 168 -4.02 1.50 -2.55
CA PHE A 168 -3.93 1.28 -1.11
C PHE A 168 -4.03 2.60 -0.35
N TYR A 169 -3.21 3.59 -0.69
CA TYR A 169 -3.26 4.91 -0.05
C TYR A 169 -4.59 5.64 -0.29
N GLY A 170 -5.20 5.47 -1.46
CA GLY A 170 -6.53 6.00 -1.75
C GLY A 170 -7.58 5.45 -0.78
N SER A 171 -7.62 4.14 -0.58
CA SER A 171 -8.50 3.50 0.42
C SER A 171 -8.17 3.95 1.84
N LEU A 172 -6.90 3.91 2.24
CA LEU A 172 -6.46 4.31 3.58
C LEU A 172 -6.88 5.75 3.91
N LYS A 173 -6.69 6.68 2.98
CA LYS A 173 -7.06 8.08 3.19
C LYS A 173 -8.56 8.24 3.40
N GLN A 174 -9.36 7.61 2.55
CA GLN A 174 -10.82 7.73 2.60
C GLN A 174 -11.45 7.03 3.81
N GLU A 175 -10.91 5.87 4.18
CA GLU A 175 -11.52 5.00 5.19
C GLU A 175 -11.01 5.26 6.61
N GLU A 176 -9.91 6.00 6.78
CA GLU A 176 -9.23 6.13 8.06
C GLU A 176 -8.77 7.59 8.26
N VAL A 177 -7.81 8.06 7.45
CA VAL A 177 -7.16 9.37 7.68
C VAL A 177 -8.14 10.54 7.62
N TYR A 178 -9.04 10.56 6.63
CA TYR A 178 -10.01 11.65 6.47
C TYR A 178 -11.21 11.55 7.41
N ILE A 179 -11.53 10.35 7.88
CA ILE A 179 -12.60 10.16 8.88
C ILE A 179 -12.13 10.65 10.24
N VAL A 180 -10.90 10.28 10.62
CA VAL A 180 -10.33 10.68 11.92
C VAL A 180 -9.91 12.15 11.88
N GLY A 181 -9.26 12.60 10.80
CA GLY A 181 -8.75 13.96 10.64
C GLY A 181 -7.51 14.23 11.49
N ASN A 182 -7.62 14.08 12.81
CA ASN A 182 -6.54 14.19 13.77
C ASN A 182 -6.61 13.08 14.82
N TYR A 183 -5.56 12.28 14.93
CA TYR A 183 -5.44 11.25 15.95
C TYR A 183 -5.11 11.88 17.31
N PRO A 184 -5.65 11.34 18.42
CA PRO A 184 -5.17 11.68 19.75
C PRO A 184 -3.72 11.20 19.96
N ASP A 185 -2.99 11.86 20.85
CA ASP A 185 -1.63 11.47 21.27
C ASP A 185 -1.61 10.22 22.17
#